data_AF-A0A1C6NPZ9-F1
#
_entry.id   AF-A0A1C6NPZ9-F1
#
_cell.length_a   1.000
_cell.length_b   1.000
_cell.length_c   1.000
_cell.angle_alpha   90.00
_cell.angle_beta   90.00
_cell.angle_gamma   90.00
#
_symmetry.space_group_name_H-M   'P 1'
#
loop_
_entity.id
_entity.type
_entity.pdbx_description
1 polymer ?
#
loop_
_entity_poly.entity_id
_entity_poly.type
_entity_poly.pdbx_seq_one_letter_code
_entity_poly.pdbx_strand_id
1 'polypeptide(L)'
;MRDNGGMPVSPSPSMADPAMTSAADFPAPVSARASAPVSSSASAPAGLPASAAVTASADAPAAVPVRAPAGAPAGVRPASAAVREPAGPAGPPGPAPAALLSGGGLAIGPYPVVPPVVLAPMAGITNAPFRTLCREFSGGKGLFVSEMITTRALVERNDKTMQLIRFDASETPRSLQLYGVDPATVGKAVRMIADEGLADHIDLNFGCPVPKVTRKGGGSALPYKRHLLRAILREAVTGAGDLPVTMKMRKGIDDDHITYLDAGRIAVEEGVTAIALHGRTAAQHYGGTADWDAIARLKDHVPEIPVLGNGDIWSAADALRMVRETGCDGVVVGRGCLGRPWLFADLVAAFEGTGEPAAPSLERVAAVMVRHATLLGEWLGDEARGVIDFRKHVAWYLKGFAVGSEMRKRLAISSSLAELSEGLAELDLAQDWPLGADGPRGRTSGNNRVVLPDGWLKDPYDCAGVSEEAELDTSGG
;
A
#
# COMPACT_ATOMS: atom_id res chain seq x y z
N MET A 1 23.30 -60.48 -22.75
CA MET A 1 24.50 -61.00 -23.45
C MET A 1 25.24 -59.81 -24.00
N ARG A 2 26.41 -59.54 -23.41
CA ARG A 2 27.60 -58.83 -23.94
C ARG A 2 27.45 -57.41 -24.51
N ASP A 3 28.41 -56.50 -24.37
CA ASP A 3 29.50 -56.21 -23.43
C ASP A 3 30.34 -55.09 -24.07
N ASN A 4 31.21 -54.50 -23.25
CA ASN A 4 32.41 -53.70 -23.58
C ASN A 4 32.15 -52.24 -23.97
N GLY A 5 32.65 -51.24 -23.26
CA GLY A 5 33.91 -51.16 -22.47
C GLY A 5 34.82 -50.16 -23.18
N GLY A 6 35.66 -49.33 -22.57
CA GLY A 6 36.02 -49.06 -21.19
C GLY A 6 36.90 -47.79 -21.19
N MET A 7 37.08 -47.24 -19.99
CA MET A 7 38.02 -46.20 -19.52
C MET A 7 39.49 -46.47 -19.96
N PRO A 8 40.53 -45.59 -19.78
CA PRO A 8 40.70 -44.71 -18.59
C PRO A 8 41.63 -43.45 -18.64
N VAL A 9 41.63 -42.75 -17.49
CA VAL A 9 42.67 -41.96 -16.76
C VAL A 9 43.51 -40.80 -17.34
N SER A 10 43.62 -39.78 -16.48
CA SER A 10 44.41 -38.53 -16.46
C SER A 10 45.94 -38.71 -16.49
N PRO A 11 46.72 -37.62 -16.67
CA PRO A 11 47.29 -36.90 -15.51
C PRO A 11 47.53 -35.37 -15.69
N SER A 12 47.72 -34.65 -14.58
CA SER A 12 48.30 -33.29 -14.50
C SER A 12 49.83 -33.31 -14.68
N PRO A 13 50.53 -32.18 -15.00
CA PRO A 13 51.13 -31.36 -13.93
C PRO A 13 51.38 -29.83 -14.21
N SER A 14 51.41 -29.11 -13.09
CA SER A 14 52.14 -27.89 -12.60
C SER A 14 52.84 -26.79 -13.46
N MET A 15 52.78 -25.58 -12.86
CA MET A 15 53.76 -24.48 -12.67
C MET A 15 53.89 -23.34 -13.71
N ALA A 16 53.48 -22.11 -13.30
CA ALA A 16 54.36 -20.95 -13.02
C ALA A 16 53.58 -19.61 -13.00
N ASP A 17 53.74 -18.81 -11.93
CA ASP A 17 53.49 -17.35 -11.85
C ASP A 17 54.79 -16.61 -12.31
N PRO A 18 54.85 -15.30 -12.68
CA PRO A 18 54.22 -14.17 -11.95
C PRO A 18 53.81 -12.89 -12.75
N ALA A 19 53.04 -12.03 -12.05
CA ALA A 19 53.10 -10.56 -11.95
C ALA A 19 53.07 -9.59 -13.18
N MET A 20 52.11 -8.64 -13.05
CA MET A 20 52.20 -7.18 -13.24
C MET A 20 52.61 -6.56 -14.59
N THR A 21 51.67 -5.80 -15.17
CA THR A 21 51.75 -4.44 -15.79
C THR A 21 50.46 -4.25 -16.61
N SER A 22 49.81 -3.10 -16.78
CA SER A 22 50.03 -1.70 -16.43
C SER A 22 48.67 -0.98 -16.46
N ALA A 23 48.46 -0.04 -15.54
CA ALA A 23 47.42 0.98 -15.62
C ALA A 23 47.86 2.13 -16.56
N ALA A 24 46.93 2.64 -17.35
CA ALA A 24 46.86 3.96 -18.01
C ALA A 24 45.54 3.98 -18.80
N ASP A 25 44.78 5.05 -18.99
CA ASP A 25 44.77 6.43 -18.53
C ASP A 25 43.38 6.95 -18.94
N PHE A 26 42.65 7.62 -18.06
CA PHE A 26 41.47 8.41 -18.41
C PHE A 26 41.80 9.89 -18.16
N PRO A 27 41.61 10.79 -19.13
CA PRO A 27 42.00 12.19 -18.97
C PRO A 27 40.94 13.00 -18.20
N ALA A 28 41.42 13.76 -17.23
CA ALA A 28 40.68 14.82 -16.54
C ALA A 28 40.61 16.11 -17.39
N PRO A 29 39.54 16.91 -17.30
CA PRO A 29 39.57 18.28 -17.76
C PRO A 29 39.92 19.28 -16.64
N VAL A 30 40.89 20.09 -17.04
CA VAL A 30 41.50 21.32 -16.52
C VAL A 30 40.57 22.32 -15.82
N SER A 31 41.08 22.92 -14.74
CA SER A 31 40.48 24.04 -13.99
C SER A 31 40.58 25.39 -14.72
N ALA A 32 39.60 26.27 -14.52
CA ALA A 32 39.73 27.69 -14.81
C ALA A 32 39.29 28.55 -13.62
N ARG A 33 40.31 29.17 -13.00
CA ARG A 33 40.42 30.47 -12.32
C ARG A 33 39.19 31.14 -11.69
N ALA A 34 39.39 31.49 -10.42
CA ALA A 34 38.71 32.51 -9.64
C ALA A 34 38.82 33.93 -10.23
N SER A 35 37.79 34.74 -9.99
CA SER A 35 37.83 36.20 -10.01
C SER A 35 36.84 36.74 -8.97
N ALA A 36 37.34 37.64 -8.14
CA ALA A 36 36.65 38.30 -7.02
C ALA A 36 35.86 39.55 -7.49
N PRO A 37 35.05 40.19 -6.63
CA PRO A 37 33.77 40.79 -7.01
C PRO A 37 33.84 42.29 -7.37
N VAL A 38 32.86 42.76 -8.14
CA VAL A 38 32.59 44.19 -8.37
C VAL A 38 31.26 44.57 -7.71
N SER A 39 31.31 45.68 -6.99
CA SER A 39 30.26 46.37 -6.26
C SER A 39 29.31 47.16 -7.15
N SER A 40 28.03 47.23 -6.75
CA SER A 40 27.22 48.45 -6.91
C SER A 40 26.13 48.52 -5.83
N SER A 41 26.09 49.68 -5.18
CA SER A 41 25.04 50.24 -4.30
C SER A 41 23.74 50.48 -5.10
N ALA A 42 22.53 50.69 -4.56
CA ALA A 42 21.96 51.06 -3.26
C ALA A 42 20.51 50.45 -3.25
N SER A 43 19.74 50.27 -2.17
CA SER A 43 19.32 51.17 -1.09
C SER A 43 18.32 50.39 -0.22
N ALA A 44 18.30 50.66 1.09
CA ALA A 44 17.41 50.03 2.08
C ALA A 44 15.95 50.51 1.97
N PRO A 45 14.98 49.74 2.52
CA PRO A 45 14.49 50.17 3.82
C PRO A 45 14.18 49.04 4.84
N ALA A 46 14.42 49.41 6.11
CA ALA A 46 13.63 49.12 7.31
C ALA A 46 13.17 47.68 7.65
N GLY A 47 13.89 47.08 8.61
CA GLY A 47 13.32 46.64 9.90
C GLY A 47 12.26 45.54 9.89
N LEU A 48 12.69 44.28 10.00
CA LEU A 48 11.88 43.17 10.52
C LEU A 48 12.25 42.92 11.99
N PRO A 49 11.30 42.88 12.94
CA PRO A 49 11.56 42.31 14.25
C PRO A 49 11.37 40.80 14.23
N ALA A 50 12.20 40.14 15.04
CA ALA A 50 12.22 38.70 15.25
C ALA A 50 11.04 38.21 16.11
N SER A 51 10.78 36.90 15.97
CA SER A 51 10.24 35.98 17.00
C SER A 51 8.82 36.18 17.50
N ALA A 52 7.93 35.25 17.14
CA ALA A 52 6.96 34.70 18.09
C ALA A 52 6.61 33.26 17.71
N ALA A 53 7.01 32.32 18.57
CA ALA A 53 6.49 30.96 18.61
C ALA A 53 4.98 31.01 18.88
N VAL A 54 4.19 30.35 18.03
CA VAL A 54 2.76 30.15 18.30
C VAL A 54 2.59 28.87 19.09
N THR A 55 2.35 29.06 20.38
CA THR A 55 1.84 28.06 21.32
C THR A 55 0.45 27.59 20.87
N ALA A 56 0.28 26.28 20.74
CA ALA A 56 -1.04 25.67 20.59
C ALA A 56 -1.73 25.68 21.96
N SER A 57 -2.61 26.66 22.17
CA SER A 57 -3.55 26.69 23.30
C SER A 57 -4.74 25.81 23.00
N ALA A 58 -5.04 24.88 23.91
CA ALA A 58 -6.31 24.19 23.98
C ALA A 58 -7.37 25.18 24.46
N ASP A 59 -8.48 25.30 23.73
CA ASP A 59 -9.75 25.76 24.30
C ASP A 59 -10.92 25.19 23.50
N ALA A 60 -11.81 24.53 24.23
CA ALA A 60 -13.06 23.97 23.72
C ALA A 60 -14.09 25.09 23.51
N PRO A 61 -14.88 25.11 22.42
CA PRO A 61 -15.92 26.09 22.28
C PRO A 61 -17.16 25.69 23.08
N ALA A 62 -17.61 26.63 23.92
CA ALA A 62 -18.88 26.59 24.64
C ALA A 62 -20.09 26.57 23.69
N ALA A 63 -21.11 25.83 24.10
CA ALA A 63 -22.38 25.69 23.39
C ALA A 63 -23.17 27.00 23.32
N VAL A 64 -23.69 27.33 22.14
CA VAL A 64 -24.68 28.39 21.91
C VAL A 64 -26.06 27.74 21.73
N PRO A 65 -27.12 28.20 22.40
CA PRO A 65 -28.43 27.57 22.32
C PRO A 65 -29.14 27.95 21.01
N VAL A 66 -29.52 26.94 20.22
CA VAL A 66 -30.32 27.14 19.00
C VAL A 66 -31.81 27.05 19.33
N ARG A 67 -32.53 28.10 18.96
CA ARG A 67 -33.98 28.27 19.08
C ARG A 67 -34.70 27.41 18.03
N ALA A 68 -35.70 26.62 18.46
CA ALA A 68 -36.47 25.73 17.59
C ALA A 68 -37.42 26.48 16.64
N PRO A 69 -37.58 26.04 15.38
CA PRO A 69 -38.75 26.37 14.56
C PRO A 69 -39.84 25.30 14.70
N ALA A 70 -41.09 25.76 14.69
CA ALA A 70 -42.29 24.94 14.78
C ALA A 70 -42.76 24.45 13.40
N GLY A 71 -43.25 23.21 13.35
CA GLY A 71 -44.34 22.76 12.47
C GLY A 71 -43.99 22.22 11.08
N ALA A 72 -44.02 20.89 10.92
CA ALA A 72 -44.40 20.17 9.70
C ALA A 72 -44.71 18.68 10.04
N PRO A 73 -45.52 17.96 9.22
CA PRO A 73 -46.45 16.94 9.71
C PRO A 73 -45.86 15.52 9.82
N ALA A 74 -46.61 14.70 10.57
CA ALA A 74 -46.32 13.33 10.93
C ALA A 74 -46.29 12.36 9.73
N GLY A 75 -45.36 11.39 9.78
CA GLY A 75 -45.56 10.09 9.15
C GLY A 75 -44.40 9.47 8.37
N VAL A 76 -43.25 9.20 9.01
CA VAL A 76 -42.40 8.02 8.67
C VAL A 76 -41.65 7.61 9.95
N ARG A 77 -41.84 6.36 10.40
CA ARG A 77 -41.09 5.79 11.54
C ARG A 77 -39.65 5.49 11.08
N PRO A 78 -38.59 5.98 11.77
CA PRO A 78 -37.25 5.49 11.52
C PRO A 78 -37.09 4.09 12.13
N ALA A 79 -36.50 3.17 11.36
CA ALA A 79 -36.12 1.85 11.82
C ALA A 79 -35.12 1.98 12.97
N SER A 80 -35.41 1.30 14.08
CA SER A 80 -34.54 1.20 15.25
C SER A 80 -33.17 0.65 14.85
N ALA A 81 -32.12 1.37 15.21
CA ALA A 81 -30.75 0.86 15.16
C ALA A 81 -30.64 -0.31 16.14
N ALA A 82 -30.58 -1.53 15.61
CA ALA A 82 -30.32 -2.72 16.40
C ALA A 82 -28.87 -2.69 16.89
N VAL A 83 -28.72 -2.65 18.21
CA VAL A 83 -27.46 -2.93 18.90
C VAL A 83 -27.05 -4.37 18.53
N ARG A 84 -25.87 -4.55 17.94
CA ARG A 84 -25.31 -5.89 17.68
C ARG A 84 -24.96 -6.55 19.01
N GLU A 85 -25.59 -7.68 19.30
CA GLU A 85 -25.19 -8.57 20.39
C GLU A 85 -23.84 -9.26 20.08
N PRO A 86 -23.06 -9.62 21.11
CA PRO A 86 -21.81 -10.35 20.94
C PRO A 86 -22.06 -11.74 20.35
N ALA A 87 -21.17 -12.17 19.46
CA ALA A 87 -21.25 -13.46 18.79
C ALA A 87 -21.31 -14.61 19.80
N GLY A 88 -22.33 -15.47 19.67
CA GLY A 88 -22.42 -16.73 20.40
C GLY A 88 -21.30 -17.72 20.04
N PRO A 89 -21.21 -18.86 20.76
CA PRO A 89 -20.11 -19.81 20.60
C PRO A 89 -20.03 -20.33 19.16
N ALA A 90 -18.80 -20.48 18.67
CA ALA A 90 -18.49 -20.91 17.33
C ALA A 90 -19.25 -22.19 16.96
N GLY A 91 -19.98 -22.14 15.84
CA GLY A 91 -20.54 -23.33 15.21
C GLY A 91 -19.43 -24.31 14.79
N PRO A 92 -19.79 -25.53 14.36
CA PRO A 92 -18.82 -26.57 14.01
C PRO A 92 -17.81 -26.06 12.98
N PRO A 93 -16.55 -26.52 13.04
CA PRO A 93 -15.50 -26.05 12.14
C PRO A 93 -15.96 -26.26 10.69
N GLY A 94 -16.04 -25.16 9.95
CA GLY A 94 -16.30 -25.20 8.52
C GLY A 94 -15.22 -25.99 7.77
N PRO A 95 -15.43 -26.30 6.48
CA PRO A 95 -14.47 -27.08 5.71
C PRO A 95 -13.06 -26.48 5.75
N ALA A 96 -12.04 -27.35 5.65
CA ALA A 96 -10.63 -26.97 5.72
C ALA A 96 -10.29 -25.87 4.69
N PRO A 97 -9.41 -24.90 5.02
CA PRO A 97 -9.11 -23.74 4.18
C PRO A 97 -8.66 -24.07 2.75
N ALA A 98 -7.94 -25.18 2.56
CA ALA A 98 -7.52 -25.67 1.26
C ALA A 98 -8.70 -26.08 0.34
N ALA A 99 -9.88 -26.34 0.91
CA ALA A 99 -11.11 -26.62 0.16
C ALA A 99 -11.92 -25.34 -0.16
N LEU A 100 -11.51 -24.16 0.33
CA LEU A 100 -12.22 -22.90 0.12
C LEU A 100 -11.88 -22.23 -1.21
N LEU A 101 -10.71 -22.52 -1.79
CA LEU A 101 -10.27 -21.97 -3.06
C LEU A 101 -10.61 -22.96 -4.17
N SER A 102 -11.67 -22.68 -4.92
CA SER A 102 -12.10 -23.52 -6.03
C SER A 102 -11.21 -23.27 -7.25
N GLY A 103 -10.06 -23.95 -7.32
CA GLY A 103 -9.20 -23.99 -8.51
C GLY A 103 -7.75 -23.57 -8.26
N GLY A 104 -6.81 -24.44 -8.62
CA GLY A 104 -5.41 -24.14 -9.00
C GLY A 104 -4.45 -23.48 -8.00
N GLY A 105 -4.93 -22.82 -6.93
CA GLY A 105 -4.14 -21.84 -6.17
C GLY A 105 -4.04 -20.49 -6.91
N LEU A 106 -3.94 -19.39 -6.15
CA LEU A 106 -3.76 -18.06 -6.72
C LEU A 106 -2.37 -17.92 -7.32
N ALA A 107 -2.27 -17.42 -8.55
CA ALA A 107 -1.01 -17.02 -9.18
C ALA A 107 -1.17 -15.66 -9.88
N ILE A 108 -0.11 -14.87 -9.86
CA ILE A 108 0.01 -13.61 -10.60
C ILE A 108 1.08 -13.80 -11.66
N GLY A 109 0.66 -14.04 -12.90
CA GLY A 109 1.57 -14.51 -13.95
C GLY A 109 2.31 -15.78 -13.51
N PRO A 110 3.66 -15.81 -13.55
CA PRO A 110 4.43 -16.99 -13.15
C PRO A 110 4.59 -17.15 -11.63
N TYR A 111 4.07 -16.23 -10.81
CA TYR A 111 4.32 -16.20 -9.36
C TYR A 111 3.15 -16.79 -8.57
N PRO A 112 3.32 -17.96 -7.92
CA PRO A 112 2.32 -18.47 -7.00
C PRO A 112 2.20 -17.56 -5.77
N VAL A 113 0.97 -17.30 -5.32
CA VAL A 113 0.68 -16.52 -4.13
C VAL A 113 0.07 -17.45 -3.09
N VAL A 114 0.93 -17.99 -2.23
CA VAL A 114 0.55 -18.97 -1.19
C VAL A 114 1.02 -18.44 0.18
N PRO A 115 0.10 -18.21 1.15
CA PRO A 115 -1.35 -18.23 1.01
C PRO A 115 -1.83 -17.12 0.04
N PRO A 116 -3.11 -17.11 -0.41
CA PRO A 116 -3.62 -16.12 -1.37
C PRO A 116 -3.88 -14.76 -0.70
N VAL A 117 -2.83 -14.20 -0.11
CA VAL A 117 -2.85 -13.01 0.72
C VAL A 117 -1.90 -11.99 0.12
N VAL A 118 -2.42 -10.80 -0.12
CA VAL A 118 -1.67 -9.68 -0.69
C VAL A 118 -1.67 -8.51 0.28
N LEU A 119 -0.49 -7.94 0.58
CA LEU A 119 -0.41 -6.65 1.28
C LEU A 119 -0.89 -5.54 0.34
N ALA A 120 -1.89 -4.76 0.78
CA ALA A 120 -2.40 -3.64 0.01
C ALA A 120 -1.36 -2.51 -0.07
N PRO A 121 -1.24 -1.85 -1.23
CA PRO A 121 -0.44 -0.65 -1.37
C PRO A 121 -1.05 0.49 -0.53
N MET A 122 -0.28 1.05 0.38
CA MET A 122 -0.67 2.18 1.23
C MET A 122 0.45 3.23 1.22
N ALA A 123 0.20 4.34 0.55
CA ALA A 123 1.21 5.39 0.40
C ALA A 123 1.72 5.92 1.74
N GLY A 124 3.04 6.08 1.84
CA GLY A 124 3.72 6.45 3.09
C GLY A 124 3.68 5.40 4.18
N ILE A 125 3.20 4.17 3.91
CA ILE A 125 3.14 3.06 4.87
C ILE A 125 3.85 1.83 4.32
N THR A 126 3.48 1.33 3.14
CA THR A 126 4.05 0.10 2.54
C THR A 126 5.36 0.36 1.78
N ASN A 127 6.24 1.12 2.41
CA ASN A 127 7.64 1.26 1.99
C ASN A 127 8.41 -0.05 2.21
N ALA A 128 9.64 -0.14 1.69
CA ALA A 128 10.44 -1.36 1.81
C ALA A 128 10.59 -1.85 3.27
N PRO A 129 10.89 -0.99 4.27
CA PRO A 129 10.91 -1.38 5.68
C PRO A 129 9.65 -2.10 6.17
N PHE A 130 8.46 -1.56 5.91
CA PHE A 130 7.22 -2.18 6.37
C PHE A 130 6.89 -3.47 5.62
N ARG A 131 7.22 -3.56 4.32
CA ARG A 131 7.06 -4.80 3.54
C ARG A 131 8.00 -5.89 4.05
N THR A 132 9.27 -5.57 4.30
CA THR A 132 10.24 -6.48 4.94
C THR A 132 9.69 -7.00 6.26
N LEU A 133 9.17 -6.11 7.11
CA LEU A 133 8.61 -6.51 8.40
C LEU A 133 7.40 -7.46 8.25
N CYS A 134 6.48 -7.18 7.33
CA CYS A 134 5.36 -8.08 7.06
C CYS A 134 5.83 -9.43 6.48
N ARG A 135 6.85 -9.42 5.62
CA ARG A 135 7.48 -10.62 5.05
C ARG A 135 8.12 -11.48 6.14
N GLU A 136 8.88 -10.88 7.06
CA GLU A 136 9.48 -11.59 8.21
C GLU A 136 8.42 -12.38 9.00
N PHE A 137 7.26 -11.77 9.27
CA PHE A 137 6.17 -12.45 9.99
C PHE A 137 5.46 -13.54 9.17
N SER A 138 5.33 -13.35 7.86
CA SER A 138 4.72 -14.35 6.97
C SER A 138 5.65 -15.53 6.63
N GLY A 139 6.93 -15.47 7.02
CA GLY A 139 7.95 -16.38 6.49
C GLY A 139 8.18 -16.22 4.98
N GLY A 140 8.01 -15.01 4.45
CA GLY A 140 8.10 -14.67 3.03
C GLY A 140 6.92 -15.11 2.17
N LYS A 141 5.83 -15.60 2.78
CA LYS A 141 4.64 -16.13 2.09
C LYS A 141 3.63 -15.02 1.74
N GLY A 142 2.95 -15.16 0.61
CA GLY A 142 2.05 -14.15 0.06
C GLY A 142 2.76 -13.13 -0.85
N LEU A 143 2.04 -12.07 -1.25
CA LEU A 143 2.54 -11.02 -2.15
C LEU A 143 2.54 -9.66 -1.46
N PHE A 144 3.60 -8.86 -1.65
CA PHE A 144 3.76 -7.58 -0.96
C PHE A 144 3.90 -6.44 -1.97
N VAL A 145 2.81 -5.68 -2.16
CA VAL A 145 2.79 -4.58 -3.13
C VAL A 145 3.41 -3.32 -2.51
N SER A 146 4.29 -2.65 -3.26
CA SER A 146 4.87 -1.37 -2.86
C SER A 146 3.82 -0.30 -2.63
N GLU A 147 4.21 0.83 -2.05
CA GLU A 147 3.39 2.02 -2.16
C GLU A 147 3.19 2.48 -3.62
N MET A 148 2.19 3.34 -3.81
CA MET A 148 1.80 3.88 -5.11
C MET A 148 2.83 4.89 -5.63
N ILE A 149 3.33 4.66 -6.84
CA ILE A 149 4.32 5.49 -7.51
C ILE A 149 3.70 6.21 -8.70
N THR A 150 3.90 7.53 -8.79
CA THR A 150 3.46 8.29 -9.95
C THR A 150 4.32 7.96 -11.17
N THR A 151 3.71 7.57 -12.28
CA THR A 151 4.42 7.18 -13.51
C THR A 151 5.27 8.31 -14.06
N ARG A 152 4.81 9.55 -13.98
CA ARG A 152 5.59 10.72 -14.40
C ARG A 152 6.88 10.88 -13.61
N ALA A 153 6.79 10.87 -12.29
CA ALA A 153 7.96 11.02 -11.41
C ALA A 153 8.98 9.88 -11.59
N LEU A 154 8.50 8.68 -11.94
CA LEU A 154 9.36 7.54 -12.26
C LEU A 154 10.09 7.75 -13.60
N VAL A 155 9.38 8.14 -14.66
CA VAL A 155 9.97 8.43 -15.98
C VAL A 155 10.99 9.57 -15.89
N GLU A 156 10.72 10.57 -15.05
CA GLU A 156 11.65 11.69 -14.77
C GLU A 156 12.79 11.31 -13.81
N ARG A 157 12.83 10.08 -13.32
CA ARG A 157 13.81 9.56 -12.36
C ARG A 157 13.98 10.44 -11.13
N ASN A 158 12.89 10.99 -10.61
CA ASN A 158 12.91 11.77 -9.38
C ASN A 158 13.56 10.98 -8.23
N ASP A 159 14.53 11.58 -7.52
CA ASP A 159 15.35 10.87 -6.52
C ASP A 159 14.51 10.17 -5.43
N LYS A 160 13.47 10.84 -4.93
CA LYS A 160 12.57 10.26 -3.93
C LYS A 160 11.82 9.07 -4.52
N THR A 161 11.31 9.20 -5.74
CA THR A 161 10.64 8.10 -6.45
C THR A 161 11.59 6.91 -6.66
N MET A 162 12.82 7.17 -7.10
CA MET A 162 13.84 6.12 -7.29
C MET A 162 14.23 5.44 -5.97
N GLN A 163 14.09 6.10 -4.83
CA GLN A 163 14.22 5.48 -3.51
C GLN A 163 13.01 4.62 -3.14
N LEU A 164 11.79 5.09 -3.44
CA LEU A 164 10.53 4.40 -3.11
C LEU A 164 10.33 3.09 -3.88
N ILE A 165 10.85 3.00 -5.11
CA ILE A 165 10.80 1.78 -5.92
C ILE A 165 11.84 0.73 -5.51
N ARG A 166 12.67 0.99 -4.49
CA ARG A 166 13.64 0.00 -4.02
C ARG A 166 12.93 -1.11 -3.26
N PHE A 167 13.51 -2.29 -3.39
CA PHE A 167 13.09 -3.52 -2.73
C PHE A 167 14.22 -4.04 -1.86
N ASP A 168 13.88 -4.76 -0.79
CA ASP A 168 14.88 -5.50 -0.03
C ASP A 168 15.43 -6.67 -0.88
N ALA A 169 16.66 -7.09 -0.63
CA ALA A 169 17.27 -8.19 -1.39
C ALA A 169 16.53 -9.54 -1.21
N SER A 170 15.82 -9.71 -0.09
CA SER A 170 14.97 -10.88 0.17
C SER A 170 13.59 -10.77 -0.47
N GLU A 171 13.25 -9.63 -1.09
CA GLU A 171 11.94 -9.36 -1.64
C GLU A 171 11.77 -9.94 -3.04
N THR A 172 11.07 -11.08 -3.09
CA THR A 172 10.66 -11.75 -4.33
C THR A 172 9.22 -12.28 -4.22
N PRO A 173 8.38 -12.16 -5.25
CA PRO A 173 8.57 -11.23 -6.37
C PRO A 173 8.50 -9.76 -5.90
N ARG A 174 9.19 -8.86 -6.60
CA ARG A 174 9.16 -7.41 -6.39
C ARG A 174 7.91 -6.84 -7.06
N SER A 175 6.96 -6.37 -6.27
CA SER A 175 5.68 -5.86 -6.78
C SER A 175 5.59 -4.35 -6.65
N LEU A 176 5.45 -3.66 -7.78
CA LEU A 176 5.42 -2.20 -7.86
C LEU A 176 4.02 -1.70 -8.25
N GLN A 177 3.40 -0.85 -7.43
CA GLN A 177 2.15 -0.19 -7.82
C GLN A 177 2.44 1.16 -8.52
N LEU A 178 1.84 1.34 -9.70
CA LEU A 178 1.88 2.58 -10.47
C LEU A 178 0.55 3.34 -10.42
N TYR A 179 0.66 4.65 -10.60
CA TYR A 179 -0.44 5.58 -10.77
C TYR A 179 -0.11 6.54 -11.91
N GLY A 180 -1.03 6.65 -12.88
CA GLY A 180 -0.96 7.59 -13.98
C GLY A 180 -2.33 7.78 -14.63
N VAL A 181 -2.49 8.89 -15.35
CA VAL A 181 -3.69 9.27 -16.09
C VAL A 181 -3.42 9.49 -17.58
N ASP A 182 -2.15 9.57 -17.99
CA ASP A 182 -1.74 9.63 -19.39
C ASP A 182 -1.26 8.26 -19.90
N PRO A 183 -1.94 7.62 -20.88
CA PRO A 183 -1.55 6.33 -21.43
C PRO A 183 -0.09 6.28 -21.88
N ALA A 184 0.41 7.33 -22.54
CA ALA A 184 1.77 7.34 -23.07
C ALA A 184 2.82 7.34 -21.96
N THR A 185 2.60 8.11 -20.90
CA THR A 185 3.47 8.16 -19.72
C THR A 185 3.43 6.85 -18.94
N VAL A 186 2.24 6.23 -18.79
CA VAL A 186 2.12 4.91 -18.17
C VAL A 186 2.91 3.87 -18.96
N GLY A 187 2.71 3.79 -20.29
CA GLY A 187 3.46 2.86 -21.13
C GLY A 187 4.98 3.05 -21.05
N LYS A 188 5.45 4.31 -20.98
CA LYS A 188 6.89 4.61 -20.79
C LYS A 188 7.41 4.12 -19.44
N ALA A 189 6.67 4.38 -18.36
CA ALA A 189 7.05 3.93 -17.02
C ALA A 189 7.11 2.40 -16.93
N VAL A 190 6.12 1.72 -17.52
CA VAL A 190 6.05 0.26 -17.53
C VAL A 190 7.17 -0.36 -18.36
N ARG A 191 7.47 0.17 -19.56
CA ARG A 191 8.63 -0.25 -20.36
C ARG A 191 9.95 -0.06 -19.61
N MET A 192 10.12 1.09 -18.96
CA MET A 192 11.30 1.36 -18.13
C MET A 192 11.47 0.31 -17.03
N ILE A 193 10.39 -0.10 -16.36
CA ILE A 193 10.43 -1.15 -15.33
C ILE A 193 10.85 -2.49 -15.91
N ALA A 194 10.29 -2.88 -17.07
CA ALA A 194 10.62 -4.12 -17.74
C ALA A 194 12.07 -4.14 -18.26
N ASP A 195 12.47 -3.11 -19.00
CA ASP A 195 13.78 -2.99 -19.66
C ASP A 195 14.92 -2.90 -18.64
N GLU A 196 14.72 -2.17 -17.54
CA GLU A 196 15.72 -2.02 -16.46
C GLU A 196 15.60 -3.10 -15.37
N GLY A 197 14.61 -4.00 -15.45
CA GLY A 197 14.39 -5.06 -14.47
C GLY A 197 14.09 -4.56 -13.06
N LEU A 198 13.34 -3.45 -12.93
CA LEU A 198 13.10 -2.76 -11.66
C LEU A 198 12.10 -3.48 -10.76
N ALA A 199 11.19 -4.27 -11.35
CA ALA A 199 10.19 -5.05 -10.63
C ALA A 199 9.83 -6.32 -11.42
N ASP A 200 9.20 -7.25 -10.72
CA ASP A 200 8.77 -8.56 -11.25
C ASP A 200 7.26 -8.59 -11.51
N HIS A 201 6.51 -7.65 -10.92
CA HIS A 201 5.06 -7.52 -11.05
C HIS A 201 4.66 -6.04 -11.00
N ILE A 202 3.75 -5.64 -11.89
CA ILE A 202 3.23 -4.27 -12.00
C ILE A 202 1.75 -4.26 -11.61
N ASP A 203 1.37 -3.48 -10.60
CA ASP A 203 -0.03 -3.23 -10.23
C ASP A 203 -0.44 -1.80 -10.61
N LEU A 204 -1.66 -1.60 -11.09
CA LEU A 204 -2.17 -0.29 -11.50
C LEU A 204 -3.23 0.22 -10.51
N ASN A 205 -3.03 1.44 -10.01
CA ASN A 205 -3.95 2.07 -9.07
C ASN A 205 -5.14 2.73 -9.78
N PHE A 206 -6.33 2.18 -9.53
CA PHE A 206 -7.61 2.78 -9.88
C PHE A 206 -8.56 2.85 -8.66
N GLY A 207 -7.98 2.98 -7.46
CA GLY A 207 -8.72 2.86 -6.19
C GLY A 207 -8.51 3.99 -5.20
N CYS A 208 -7.50 4.84 -5.39
CA CYS A 208 -7.18 5.91 -4.46
C CYS A 208 -8.27 7.00 -4.45
N PRO A 209 -8.94 7.27 -3.31
CA PRO A 209 -10.05 8.23 -3.24
C PRO A 209 -9.59 9.64 -2.81
N VAL A 210 -8.29 9.87 -2.64
CA VAL A 210 -7.80 11.13 -2.05
C VAL A 210 -7.99 12.29 -3.03
N PRO A 211 -8.44 13.48 -2.58
CA PRO A 211 -8.72 14.60 -3.47
C PRO A 211 -7.53 15.03 -4.35
N LYS A 212 -6.28 14.88 -3.86
CA LYS A 212 -5.08 15.19 -4.64
C LYS A 212 -4.92 14.33 -5.89
N VAL A 213 -5.51 13.12 -5.89
CA VAL A 213 -5.52 12.17 -7.00
C VAL A 213 -6.80 12.31 -7.82
N THR A 214 -7.98 12.27 -7.17
CA THR A 214 -9.26 12.24 -7.90
C THR A 214 -9.56 13.55 -8.63
N ARG A 215 -9.12 14.71 -8.12
CA ARG A 215 -9.28 16.01 -8.80
C ARG A 215 -8.56 16.04 -10.15
N LYS A 216 -7.53 15.21 -10.31
CA LYS A 216 -6.73 15.04 -11.52
C LYS A 216 -7.24 13.88 -12.38
N GLY A 217 -8.48 13.43 -12.20
CA GLY A 217 -9.08 12.32 -12.97
C GLY A 217 -8.47 10.94 -12.65
N GLY A 218 -7.60 10.87 -11.65
CA GLY A 218 -6.85 9.68 -11.29
C GLY A 218 -7.49 8.80 -10.22
N GLY A 219 -6.84 7.68 -9.91
CA GLY A 219 -7.26 6.76 -8.86
C GLY A 219 -8.67 6.26 -9.10
N SER A 220 -9.55 6.34 -8.10
CA SER A 220 -10.92 5.85 -8.22
C SER A 220 -11.84 6.67 -9.13
N ALA A 221 -11.39 7.83 -9.62
CA ALA A 221 -12.14 8.60 -10.61
C ALA A 221 -11.99 8.04 -12.04
N LEU A 222 -10.86 7.38 -12.30
CA LEU A 222 -10.44 6.98 -13.65
C LEU A 222 -11.34 5.91 -14.27
N PRO A 223 -11.78 4.85 -13.57
CA PRO A 223 -12.64 3.82 -14.15
C PRO A 223 -13.96 4.31 -14.75
N TYR A 224 -14.41 5.53 -14.42
CA TYR A 224 -15.57 6.14 -15.06
C TYR A 224 -15.34 6.42 -16.55
N LYS A 225 -14.10 6.81 -16.93
CA LYS A 225 -13.68 7.10 -18.30
C LYS A 225 -13.20 5.82 -18.99
N ARG A 226 -14.13 5.10 -19.60
CA ARG A 226 -13.93 3.72 -20.10
C ARG A 226 -12.88 3.63 -21.21
N HIS A 227 -12.89 4.57 -22.16
CA HIS A 227 -11.87 4.60 -23.22
C HIS A 227 -10.49 4.97 -22.69
N LEU A 228 -10.41 5.88 -21.72
CA LEU A 228 -9.15 6.23 -21.07
C LEU A 228 -8.57 5.05 -20.28
N LEU A 229 -9.39 4.38 -19.47
CA LEU A 229 -9.00 3.16 -18.75
C LEU A 229 -8.43 2.13 -19.73
N ARG A 230 -9.16 1.86 -20.83
CA ARG A 230 -8.71 0.94 -21.87
C ARG A 230 -7.34 1.31 -22.44
N ALA A 231 -7.16 2.58 -22.82
CA ALA A 231 -5.91 3.06 -23.39
C ALA A 231 -4.73 2.89 -22.41
N ILE A 232 -4.93 3.19 -21.13
CA ILE A 232 -3.92 3.01 -20.09
C ILE A 232 -3.56 1.54 -19.90
N LEU A 233 -4.57 0.66 -19.77
CA LEU A 233 -4.35 -0.77 -19.59
C LEU A 233 -3.61 -1.37 -20.80
N ARG A 234 -4.00 -0.98 -22.02
CA ARG A 234 -3.32 -1.40 -23.25
C ARG A 234 -1.85 -1.02 -23.26
N GLU A 235 -1.53 0.24 -22.96
CA GLU A 235 -0.15 0.74 -22.95
C GLU A 235 0.68 0.08 -21.85
N ALA A 236 0.08 -0.17 -20.68
CA ALA A 236 0.73 -0.88 -19.58
C ALA A 236 1.03 -2.34 -19.94
N VAL A 237 0.04 -3.10 -20.40
CA VAL A 237 0.21 -4.51 -20.77
C VAL A 237 1.19 -4.65 -21.93
N THR A 238 1.07 -3.82 -22.97
CA THR A 238 2.01 -3.82 -24.10
C THR A 238 3.43 -3.47 -23.65
N GLY A 239 3.58 -2.48 -22.76
CA GLY A 239 4.87 -2.05 -22.25
C GLY A 239 5.52 -3.05 -21.30
N ALA A 240 4.73 -3.92 -20.65
CA ALA A 240 5.21 -4.84 -19.63
C ALA A 240 5.87 -6.08 -20.25
N GLY A 241 5.54 -6.40 -21.50
CA GLY A 241 5.98 -7.63 -22.16
C GLY A 241 5.50 -8.85 -21.38
N ASP A 242 6.44 -9.61 -20.83
CA ASP A 242 6.15 -10.84 -20.07
C ASP A 242 5.83 -10.58 -18.58
N LEU A 243 6.04 -9.35 -18.08
CA LEU A 243 5.72 -9.04 -16.69
C LEU A 243 4.21 -9.05 -16.47
N PRO A 244 3.69 -9.72 -15.43
CA PRO A 244 2.27 -9.65 -15.12
C PRO A 244 1.87 -8.23 -14.74
N VAL A 245 0.78 -7.76 -15.34
CA VAL A 245 0.12 -6.51 -14.98
C VAL A 245 -1.18 -6.85 -14.26
N THR A 246 -1.39 -6.28 -13.07
CA THR A 246 -2.64 -6.37 -12.32
C THR A 246 -3.25 -4.99 -12.14
N MET A 247 -4.49 -4.93 -11.66
CA MET A 247 -5.07 -3.66 -11.28
C MET A 247 -5.86 -3.73 -9.96
N LYS A 248 -5.78 -2.65 -9.19
CA LYS A 248 -6.53 -2.48 -7.94
C LYS A 248 -7.49 -1.31 -8.02
N MET A 249 -8.78 -1.57 -7.83
CA MET A 249 -9.83 -0.56 -7.94
C MET A 249 -10.82 -0.52 -6.76
N ARG A 250 -11.70 0.48 -6.79
CA ARG A 250 -12.91 0.59 -5.96
C ARG A 250 -14.15 0.23 -6.78
N LYS A 251 -15.29 0.01 -6.13
CA LYS A 251 -16.53 -0.33 -6.86
C LYS A 251 -17.10 0.79 -7.75
N GLY A 252 -16.73 2.03 -7.46
CA GLY A 252 -17.18 3.22 -8.19
C GLY A 252 -16.73 4.52 -7.52
N ILE A 253 -17.20 5.65 -8.06
CA ILE A 253 -16.96 6.98 -7.49
C ILE A 253 -17.90 7.20 -6.29
N ASP A 254 -19.19 6.97 -6.49
CA ASP A 254 -20.26 7.03 -5.51
C ASP A 254 -21.36 6.02 -5.90
N ASP A 255 -22.52 6.09 -5.26
CA ASP A 255 -23.60 5.11 -5.48
C ASP A 255 -24.31 5.29 -6.83
N ASP A 256 -24.21 6.48 -7.45
CA ASP A 256 -24.78 6.78 -8.77
C ASP A 256 -23.80 6.45 -9.91
N HIS A 257 -22.49 6.38 -9.61
CA HIS A 257 -21.42 6.18 -10.58
C HIS A 257 -20.59 4.92 -10.27
N ILE A 258 -21.24 3.76 -10.36
CA ILE A 258 -20.64 2.43 -10.20
C ILE A 258 -19.94 2.01 -11.51
N THR A 259 -18.71 1.48 -11.41
CA THR A 259 -17.84 1.27 -12.59
C THR A 259 -17.19 -0.11 -12.67
N TYR A 260 -17.16 -0.87 -11.58
CA TYR A 260 -16.29 -2.05 -11.45
C TYR A 260 -16.55 -3.20 -12.43
N LEU A 261 -17.80 -3.41 -12.88
CA LEU A 261 -18.10 -4.46 -13.86
C LEU A 261 -17.55 -4.09 -15.24
N ASP A 262 -17.82 -2.86 -15.70
CA ASP A 262 -17.25 -2.35 -16.95
C ASP A 262 -15.71 -2.34 -16.90
N ALA A 263 -15.14 -1.87 -15.79
CA ALA A 263 -13.70 -1.85 -15.60
C ALA A 263 -13.11 -3.27 -15.58
N GLY A 264 -13.79 -4.23 -14.95
CA GLY A 264 -13.37 -5.63 -14.93
C GLY A 264 -13.34 -6.25 -16.33
N ARG A 265 -14.42 -6.05 -17.11
CA ARG A 265 -14.48 -6.50 -18.50
C ARG A 265 -13.35 -5.90 -19.35
N ILE A 266 -13.12 -4.58 -19.25
CA ILE A 266 -12.03 -3.90 -19.97
C ILE A 266 -10.67 -4.50 -19.58
N ALA A 267 -10.46 -4.80 -18.29
CA ALA A 267 -9.21 -5.39 -17.82
C ALA A 267 -8.94 -6.78 -18.40
N VAL A 268 -9.96 -7.64 -18.47
CA VAL A 268 -9.85 -8.94 -19.17
C VAL A 268 -9.50 -8.73 -20.64
N GLU A 269 -10.23 -7.85 -21.34
CA GLU A 269 -10.05 -7.60 -22.77
C GLU A 269 -8.64 -7.04 -23.11
N GLU A 270 -8.03 -6.27 -22.23
CA GLU A 270 -6.69 -5.69 -22.44
C GLU A 270 -5.56 -6.54 -21.83
N GLY A 271 -5.85 -7.72 -21.27
CA GLY A 271 -4.85 -8.69 -20.83
C GLY A 271 -4.29 -8.49 -19.41
N VAL A 272 -5.05 -7.84 -18.52
CA VAL A 272 -4.71 -7.77 -17.10
C VAL A 272 -4.79 -9.18 -16.47
N THR A 273 -3.80 -9.53 -15.66
CA THR A 273 -3.64 -10.88 -15.11
C THR A 273 -4.44 -11.16 -13.84
N ALA A 274 -4.81 -10.14 -13.06
CA ALA A 274 -5.70 -10.25 -11.91
C ALA A 274 -6.25 -8.88 -11.48
N ILE A 275 -7.38 -8.90 -10.76
CA ILE A 275 -8.05 -7.69 -10.28
C ILE A 275 -8.23 -7.74 -8.77
N ALA A 276 -7.85 -6.67 -8.06
CA ALA A 276 -8.22 -6.47 -6.67
C ALA A 276 -9.36 -5.44 -6.53
N LEU A 277 -10.48 -5.83 -5.94
CA LEU A 277 -11.64 -4.94 -5.73
C LEU A 277 -11.79 -4.55 -4.27
N HIS A 278 -11.67 -3.26 -3.98
CA HIS A 278 -12.12 -2.69 -2.71
C HIS A 278 -13.64 -2.49 -2.74
N GLY A 279 -14.37 -3.18 -1.84
CA GLY A 279 -15.84 -3.16 -1.76
C GLY A 279 -16.47 -1.83 -1.33
N ARG A 280 -15.81 -0.70 -1.54
CA ARG A 280 -16.35 0.64 -1.26
C ARG A 280 -16.25 1.53 -2.49
N THR A 281 -17.15 2.51 -2.58
CA THR A 281 -17.02 3.63 -3.51
C THR A 281 -15.95 4.60 -3.03
N ALA A 282 -15.53 5.54 -3.88
CA ALA A 282 -14.58 6.57 -3.49
C ALA A 282 -15.16 7.52 -2.42
N ALA A 283 -16.43 7.94 -2.57
CA ALA A 283 -17.13 8.83 -1.64
C ALA A 283 -17.22 8.28 -0.21
N GLN A 284 -17.35 6.97 -0.09
CA GLN A 284 -17.35 6.27 1.19
C GLN A 284 -16.00 6.35 1.90
N HIS A 285 -14.88 6.57 1.20
CA HIS A 285 -13.52 6.44 1.71
C HIS A 285 -13.34 5.17 2.55
N TYR A 286 -13.46 5.30 3.86
CA TYR A 286 -13.30 4.25 4.85
C TYR A 286 -14.49 4.13 5.81
N GLY A 287 -15.57 4.88 5.56
CA GLY A 287 -16.83 4.78 6.28
C GLY A 287 -17.72 3.65 5.80
N GLY A 288 -18.77 3.37 6.58
CA GLY A 288 -19.66 2.24 6.37
C GLY A 288 -18.94 0.90 6.40
N THR A 289 -19.57 -0.12 5.83
CA THR A 289 -19.03 -1.48 5.68
C THR A 289 -18.68 -1.71 4.21
N ALA A 290 -17.59 -2.43 3.93
CA ALA A 290 -17.30 -2.89 2.59
C ALA A 290 -18.41 -3.83 2.09
N ASP A 291 -18.94 -3.53 0.91
CA ASP A 291 -19.91 -4.35 0.17
C ASP A 291 -19.16 -5.53 -0.47
N TRP A 292 -19.17 -6.67 0.23
CA TRP A 292 -18.54 -7.90 -0.23
C TRP A 292 -19.33 -8.58 -1.36
N ASP A 293 -20.63 -8.33 -1.49
CA ASP A 293 -21.42 -8.83 -2.61
C ASP A 293 -20.93 -8.26 -3.94
N ALA A 294 -20.39 -7.04 -3.95
CA ALA A 294 -19.74 -6.49 -5.15
C ALA A 294 -18.51 -7.30 -5.60
N ILE A 295 -17.78 -7.88 -4.65
CA ILE A 295 -16.63 -8.74 -4.93
C ILE A 295 -17.10 -10.05 -5.56
N ALA A 296 -18.13 -10.68 -4.97
CA ALA A 296 -18.74 -11.89 -5.52
C ALA A 296 -19.25 -11.67 -6.95
N ARG A 297 -20.01 -10.58 -7.17
CA ARG A 297 -20.49 -10.21 -8.51
C ARG A 297 -19.37 -9.98 -9.51
N LEU A 298 -18.25 -9.37 -9.09
CA LEU A 298 -17.11 -9.21 -9.99
C LEU A 298 -16.47 -10.56 -10.31
N LYS A 299 -16.29 -11.43 -9.31
CA LYS A 299 -15.73 -12.77 -9.52
C LYS A 299 -16.54 -13.58 -10.55
N ASP A 300 -17.87 -13.51 -10.46
CA ASP A 300 -18.76 -14.16 -11.45
C ASP A 300 -18.72 -13.47 -12.82
N HIS A 301 -18.48 -12.16 -12.86
CA HIS A 301 -18.51 -11.38 -14.10
C HIS A 301 -17.27 -11.56 -14.97
N VAL A 302 -16.12 -11.85 -14.35
CA VAL A 302 -14.83 -12.03 -15.04
C VAL A 302 -14.14 -13.32 -14.60
N PRO A 303 -14.73 -14.50 -14.89
CA PRO A 303 -14.19 -15.78 -14.45
C PRO A 303 -12.83 -16.12 -15.10
N GLU A 304 -12.43 -15.41 -16.15
CA GLU A 304 -11.19 -15.64 -16.91
C GLU A 304 -9.92 -15.33 -16.12
N ILE A 305 -9.99 -14.42 -15.14
CA ILE A 305 -8.84 -13.99 -14.34
C ILE A 305 -9.17 -13.98 -12.84
N PRO A 306 -8.16 -14.09 -11.96
CA PRO A 306 -8.39 -14.01 -10.53
C PRO A 306 -8.95 -12.67 -10.07
N VAL A 307 -9.90 -12.73 -9.14
CA VAL A 307 -10.47 -11.58 -8.44
C VAL A 307 -10.13 -11.69 -6.96
N LEU A 308 -9.42 -10.71 -6.43
CA LEU A 308 -9.06 -10.61 -5.02
C LEU A 308 -10.00 -9.64 -4.30
N GLY A 309 -10.52 -10.07 -3.16
CA GLY A 309 -11.38 -9.27 -2.31
C GLY A 309 -10.59 -8.31 -1.41
N ASN A 310 -11.06 -7.08 -1.26
CA ASN A 310 -10.45 -6.10 -0.37
C ASN A 310 -11.51 -5.32 0.43
N GLY A 311 -11.23 -5.12 1.71
CA GLY A 311 -11.99 -4.24 2.60
C GLY A 311 -12.48 -4.95 3.86
N ASP A 312 -12.22 -4.33 5.01
CA ASP A 312 -12.66 -4.77 6.34
C ASP A 312 -12.15 -6.16 6.77
N ILE A 313 -10.91 -6.48 6.36
CA ILE A 313 -10.15 -7.60 6.88
C ILE A 313 -9.31 -7.08 8.05
N TRP A 314 -9.73 -7.40 9.27
CA TRP A 314 -9.08 -6.95 10.50
C TRP A 314 -8.40 -8.08 11.27
N SER A 315 -8.78 -9.31 10.95
CA SER A 315 -8.27 -10.56 11.49
C SER A 315 -8.13 -11.61 10.38
N ALA A 316 -7.42 -12.71 10.67
CA ALA A 316 -7.35 -13.85 9.74
C ALA A 316 -8.72 -14.52 9.51
N ALA A 317 -9.60 -14.50 10.52
CA ALA A 317 -10.97 -14.99 10.39
C ALA A 317 -11.79 -14.19 9.35
N ASP A 318 -11.58 -12.87 9.26
CA ASP A 318 -12.23 -12.05 8.24
C ASP A 318 -11.77 -12.43 6.83
N ALA A 319 -10.48 -12.77 6.65
CA ALA A 319 -9.96 -13.20 5.36
C ALA A 319 -10.58 -14.52 4.91
N LEU A 320 -10.61 -15.52 5.78
CA LEU A 320 -11.27 -16.80 5.49
C LEU A 320 -12.77 -16.60 5.21
N ARG A 321 -13.42 -15.72 5.97
CA ARG A 321 -14.83 -15.40 5.77
C ARG A 321 -15.08 -14.72 4.41
N MET A 322 -14.23 -13.78 4.00
CA MET A 322 -14.33 -13.13 2.70
C MET A 322 -14.23 -14.12 1.55
N VAL A 323 -13.24 -15.02 1.58
CA VAL A 323 -13.09 -16.07 0.57
C VAL A 323 -14.34 -16.96 0.53
N ARG A 324 -14.85 -17.40 1.70
CA ARG A 324 -16.07 -18.21 1.79
C ARG A 324 -17.32 -17.54 1.23
N GLU A 325 -17.55 -16.28 1.61
CA GLU A 325 -18.78 -15.57 1.27
C GLU A 325 -18.79 -15.10 -0.18
N THR A 326 -17.63 -14.77 -0.74
CA THR A 326 -17.55 -14.13 -2.06
C THR A 326 -17.01 -15.03 -3.17
N GLY A 327 -16.37 -16.15 -2.83
CA GLY A 327 -15.68 -17.01 -3.80
C GLY A 327 -14.45 -16.36 -4.45
N CYS A 328 -13.98 -15.21 -3.94
CA CYS A 328 -12.79 -14.56 -4.45
C CYS A 328 -11.54 -15.46 -4.31
N ASP A 329 -10.60 -15.33 -5.24
CA ASP A 329 -9.42 -16.21 -5.32
C ASP A 329 -8.34 -15.88 -4.28
N GLY A 330 -8.51 -14.76 -3.57
CA GLY A 330 -7.61 -14.31 -2.54
C GLY A 330 -8.05 -13.01 -1.92
N VAL A 331 -7.28 -12.54 -0.94
CA VAL A 331 -7.59 -11.33 -0.19
C VAL A 331 -6.45 -10.32 -0.25
N VAL A 332 -6.82 -9.04 -0.25
CA VAL A 332 -5.89 -7.93 -0.10
C VAL A 332 -6.08 -7.27 1.26
N VAL A 333 -5.03 -7.21 2.07
CA VAL A 333 -5.05 -6.71 3.45
C VAL A 333 -4.39 -5.34 3.52
N GLY A 334 -5.16 -4.33 3.91
CA GLY A 334 -4.67 -2.96 4.09
C GLY A 334 -4.61 -2.58 5.57
N ARG A 335 -5.56 -1.75 6.03
CA ARG A 335 -5.53 -1.13 7.36
C ARG A 335 -5.47 -2.13 8.54
N GLY A 336 -5.85 -3.39 8.34
CA GLY A 336 -5.77 -4.44 9.37
C GLY A 336 -4.36 -4.64 9.94
N CYS A 337 -3.32 -4.48 9.11
CA CYS A 337 -1.93 -4.68 9.52
C CYS A 337 -1.25 -3.42 10.08
N LEU A 338 -1.94 -2.27 10.18
CA LEU A 338 -1.35 -1.04 10.70
C LEU A 338 -0.96 -1.21 12.17
N GLY A 339 0.35 -1.14 12.46
CA GLY A 339 0.91 -1.42 13.78
C GLY A 339 0.73 -2.87 14.22
N ARG A 340 0.51 -3.79 13.27
CA ARG A 340 0.30 -5.23 13.48
C ARG A 340 0.83 -6.06 12.30
N PRO A 341 2.12 -5.98 11.97
CA PRO A 341 2.69 -6.77 10.88
C PRO A 341 2.54 -8.28 11.10
N TRP A 342 2.46 -8.75 12.35
CA TRP A 342 2.18 -10.15 12.70
C TRP A 342 0.81 -10.66 12.25
N LEU A 343 -0.12 -9.80 11.82
CA LEU A 343 -1.35 -10.26 11.17
C LEU A 343 -1.05 -11.15 9.96
N PHE A 344 0.09 -10.98 9.30
CA PHE A 344 0.51 -11.88 8.21
C PHE A 344 0.89 -13.28 8.70
N ALA A 345 1.43 -13.43 9.90
CA ALA A 345 1.62 -14.74 10.52
C ALA A 345 0.26 -15.41 10.78
N ASP A 346 -0.70 -14.66 11.34
CA ASP A 346 -2.06 -15.16 11.58
C ASP A 346 -2.77 -15.58 10.28
N LEU A 347 -2.59 -14.79 9.21
CA LEU A 347 -3.17 -15.10 7.89
C LEU A 347 -2.57 -16.37 7.30
N VAL A 348 -1.24 -16.52 7.35
CA VAL A 348 -0.56 -17.76 6.91
C VAL A 348 -1.07 -18.96 7.70
N ALA A 349 -1.04 -18.86 9.03
CA ALA A 349 -1.50 -19.90 9.94
C ALA A 349 -2.94 -20.33 9.60
N ALA A 350 -3.85 -19.36 9.48
CA ALA A 350 -5.26 -19.61 9.17
C ALA A 350 -5.49 -20.28 7.80
N PHE A 351 -4.80 -19.85 6.75
CA PHE A 351 -4.93 -20.48 5.41
C PHE A 351 -4.26 -21.85 5.33
N GLU A 352 -3.25 -22.11 6.14
CA GLU A 352 -2.58 -23.42 6.22
C GLU A 352 -3.30 -24.39 7.18
N GLY A 353 -4.32 -23.93 7.89
CA GLY A 353 -5.00 -24.72 8.91
C GLY A 353 -4.11 -25.02 10.12
N THR A 354 -3.12 -24.16 10.37
CA THR A 354 -2.18 -24.28 11.49
C THR A 354 -2.37 -23.13 12.46
N GLY A 355 -2.09 -23.36 13.74
CA GLY A 355 -1.82 -22.30 14.70
C GLY A 355 -3.01 -21.58 15.35
N GLU A 356 -2.70 -21.00 16.50
CA GLU A 356 -3.50 -20.02 17.22
C GLU A 356 -3.08 -18.59 16.80
N PRO A 357 -3.92 -17.56 17.01
CA PRO A 357 -3.53 -16.18 16.79
C PRO A 357 -2.24 -15.81 17.52
N ALA A 358 -1.37 -15.04 16.88
CA ALA A 358 -0.06 -14.66 17.43
C ALA A 358 -0.15 -13.89 18.75
N ALA A 359 -1.21 -13.08 18.92
CA ALA A 359 -1.56 -12.33 20.14
C ALA A 359 -0.33 -11.88 20.98
N PRO A 360 0.60 -11.09 20.40
CA PRO A 360 1.87 -10.81 21.06
C PRO A 360 1.68 -9.94 22.32
N SER A 361 2.48 -10.22 23.34
CA SER A 361 2.62 -9.35 24.52
C SER A 361 3.17 -7.97 24.14
N LEU A 362 3.00 -6.98 25.02
CA LEU A 362 3.54 -5.65 24.80
C LEU A 362 5.07 -5.65 24.66
N GLU A 363 5.77 -6.54 25.36
CA GLU A 363 7.21 -6.78 25.15
C GLU A 363 7.54 -7.09 23.69
N ARG A 364 6.83 -8.05 23.09
CA ARG A 364 7.05 -8.42 21.69
C ARG A 364 6.66 -7.30 20.75
N VAL A 365 5.58 -6.56 21.05
CA VAL A 365 5.17 -5.37 20.28
C VAL A 365 6.24 -4.29 20.33
N ALA A 366 6.82 -4.00 21.50
CA ALA A 366 7.88 -3.01 21.68
C ALA A 366 9.14 -3.37 20.87
N ALA A 367 9.54 -4.65 20.87
CA ALA A 367 10.64 -5.13 20.03
C ALA A 367 10.37 -4.90 18.53
N VAL A 368 9.12 -5.12 18.08
CA VAL A 368 8.71 -4.87 16.69
C VAL A 368 8.71 -3.37 16.37
N MET A 369 8.31 -2.51 17.32
CA MET A 369 8.38 -1.06 17.14
C MET A 369 9.82 -0.60 16.89
N VAL A 370 10.77 -1.05 17.70
CA VAL A 370 12.19 -0.75 17.52
C VAL A 370 12.70 -1.28 16.18
N ARG A 371 12.41 -2.55 15.86
CA ARG A 371 12.79 -3.15 14.56
C ARG A 371 12.27 -2.35 13.38
N HIS A 372 11.03 -1.88 13.43
CA HIS A 372 10.44 -1.08 12.35
C HIS A 372 11.14 0.28 12.20
N ALA A 373 11.44 0.97 13.31
CA ALA A 373 12.17 2.23 13.28
C ALA A 373 13.62 2.04 12.77
N THR A 374 14.28 0.95 13.15
CA THR A 374 15.62 0.59 12.66
C THR A 374 15.62 0.39 11.14
N LEU A 375 14.68 -0.40 10.62
CA LEU A 375 14.56 -0.64 9.17
C LEU A 375 14.30 0.66 8.40
N LEU A 376 13.50 1.58 8.95
CA LEU A 376 13.29 2.90 8.36
C LEU A 376 14.58 3.73 8.32
N GLY A 377 15.37 3.70 9.39
CA GLY A 377 16.67 4.38 9.46
C GLY A 377 17.67 3.82 8.46
N GLU A 378 17.77 2.50 8.36
CA GLU A 378 18.64 1.80 7.39
C GLU A 378 18.25 2.15 5.95
N TRP A 379 16.96 2.12 5.63
CA TRP A 379 16.46 2.43 4.28
C TRP A 379 16.63 3.90 3.89
N LEU A 380 16.54 4.82 4.85
CA LEU A 380 16.79 6.24 4.64
C LEU A 380 18.29 6.61 4.69
N GLY A 381 19.14 5.73 5.23
CA GLY A 381 20.54 6.02 5.54
C GLY A 381 20.72 7.02 6.69
N ASP A 382 19.70 7.19 7.53
CA ASP A 382 19.65 8.18 8.61
C ASP A 382 18.68 7.70 9.72
N GLU A 383 19.25 7.33 10.87
CA GLU A 383 18.48 6.85 12.03
C GLU A 383 17.44 7.87 12.50
N ALA A 384 17.82 9.14 12.64
CA ALA A 384 16.95 10.17 13.17
C ALA A 384 15.75 10.39 12.25
N ARG A 385 15.98 10.42 10.93
CA ARG A 385 14.89 10.48 9.95
C ARG A 385 14.02 9.23 9.97
N GLY A 386 14.60 8.05 10.16
CA GLY A 386 13.87 6.79 10.33
C GLY A 386 12.92 6.81 11.52
N VAL A 387 13.40 7.28 12.68
CA VAL A 387 12.59 7.42 13.89
C VAL A 387 11.51 8.48 13.70
N ILE A 388 11.81 9.61 13.04
CA ILE A 388 10.82 10.64 12.71
C ILE A 388 9.70 10.06 11.83
N ASP A 389 10.04 9.29 10.80
CA ASP A 389 9.02 8.64 9.95
C ASP A 389 8.21 7.59 10.74
N PHE A 390 8.86 6.86 11.64
CA PHE A 390 8.22 5.85 12.49
C PHE A 390 7.13 6.43 13.41
N ARG A 391 7.24 7.69 13.85
CA ARG A 391 6.31 8.34 14.81
C ARG A 391 4.83 8.15 14.47
N LYS A 392 4.47 8.18 13.19
CA LYS A 392 3.08 7.99 12.72
C LYS A 392 2.50 6.60 13.05
N HIS A 393 3.34 5.60 13.30
CA HIS A 393 2.93 4.23 13.60
C HIS A 393 2.69 3.96 15.10
N VAL A 394 3.22 4.79 15.99
CA VAL A 394 3.20 4.56 17.46
C VAL A 394 1.78 4.34 17.98
N ALA A 395 0.83 5.20 17.57
CA ALA A 395 -0.56 5.10 18.00
C ALA A 395 -1.22 3.78 17.57
N TRP A 396 -0.82 3.22 16.44
CA TRP A 396 -1.33 1.93 15.99
C TRP A 396 -0.75 0.77 16.80
N TYR A 397 0.57 0.72 16.98
CA TYR A 397 1.21 -0.36 17.75
C TYR A 397 0.65 -0.46 19.17
N LEU A 398 0.45 0.68 19.82
CA LEU A 398 -0.01 0.75 21.22
C LEU A 398 -1.54 0.72 21.38
N LYS A 399 -2.31 0.42 20.32
CA LYS A 399 -3.78 0.45 20.39
C LYS A 399 -4.27 -0.64 21.35
N GLY A 400 -5.10 -0.24 22.33
CA GLY A 400 -5.71 -1.15 23.32
C GLY A 400 -4.88 -1.34 24.59
N PHE A 401 -3.55 -1.22 24.52
CA PHE A 401 -2.68 -1.34 25.69
C PHE A 401 -2.90 -0.19 26.68
N ALA A 402 -2.72 -0.47 27.97
CA ALA A 402 -2.77 0.51 29.05
C ALA A 402 -1.49 1.37 29.06
N VAL A 403 -1.41 2.29 28.10
CA VAL A 403 -0.34 3.29 27.98
C VAL A 403 -0.94 4.68 28.11
N GLY A 404 -0.47 5.45 29.09
CA GLY A 404 -0.93 6.81 29.37
C GLY A 404 -0.70 7.78 28.20
N SER A 405 -1.50 8.84 28.12
CA SER A 405 -1.43 9.84 27.03
C SER A 405 -0.06 10.52 26.93
N GLU A 406 0.54 10.88 28.07
CA GLU A 406 1.86 11.53 28.11
C GLU A 406 2.96 10.60 27.58
N MET A 407 2.92 9.33 27.97
CA MET A 407 3.85 8.32 27.48
C MET A 407 3.70 8.11 25.97
N ARG A 408 2.47 8.00 25.46
CA ARG A 408 2.20 7.90 24.01
C ARG A 408 2.75 9.11 23.26
N LYS A 409 2.57 10.31 23.80
CA LYS A 409 3.10 11.55 23.23
C LYS A 409 4.63 11.53 23.19
N ARG A 410 5.28 11.15 24.29
CA ARG A 410 6.75 11.05 24.38
C ARG A 410 7.30 10.08 23.33
N LEU A 411 6.73 8.88 23.21
CA LEU A 411 7.10 7.90 22.18
C LEU A 411 6.85 8.44 20.75
N ALA A 412 5.77 9.19 20.54
CA ALA A 412 5.42 9.77 19.24
C ALA A 412 6.27 11.00 18.87
N ILE A 413 7.15 11.49 19.75
CA ILE A 413 8.09 12.58 19.47
C ILE A 413 9.56 12.17 19.63
N SER A 414 9.84 10.88 19.91
CA SER A 414 11.20 10.36 20.05
C SER A 414 12.06 10.71 18.84
N SER A 415 13.33 11.02 19.08
CA SER A 415 14.27 11.56 18.08
C SER A 415 15.41 10.58 17.71
N SER A 416 15.55 9.48 18.44
CA SER A 416 16.53 8.42 18.21
C SER A 416 15.97 7.04 18.58
N LEU A 417 16.64 5.97 18.15
CA LEU A 417 16.28 4.61 18.55
C LEU A 417 16.49 4.38 20.04
N ALA A 418 17.50 5.03 20.63
CA ALA A 418 17.77 4.98 22.07
C ALA A 418 16.60 5.57 22.85
N GLU A 419 16.15 6.78 22.51
CA GLU A 419 15.02 7.44 23.19
C GLU A 419 13.72 6.64 23.04
N LEU A 420 13.47 6.07 21.86
CA LEU A 420 12.32 5.19 21.63
C LEU A 420 12.40 3.95 22.54
N SER A 421 13.56 3.30 22.61
CA SER A 421 13.77 2.08 23.39
C SER A 421 13.66 2.33 24.90
N GLU A 422 14.25 3.42 25.39
CA GLU A 422 14.14 3.85 26.79
C GLU A 422 12.69 4.14 27.17
N GLY A 423 11.97 4.89 26.33
CA GLY A 423 10.56 5.17 26.58
C GLY A 423 9.68 3.91 26.58
N LEU A 424 9.99 2.91 25.76
CA LEU A 424 9.30 1.62 25.73
C LEU A 424 9.63 0.77 26.96
N ALA A 425 10.86 0.82 27.47
CA ALA A 425 11.30 0.08 28.64
C ALA A 425 10.63 0.55 29.95
N GLU A 426 10.08 1.78 29.98
CA GLU A 426 9.30 2.29 31.10
C GLU A 426 7.84 1.76 31.15
N LEU A 427 7.39 1.05 30.12
CA LEU A 427 6.04 0.48 30.07
C LEU A 427 5.93 -0.81 30.91
N ASP A 428 4.71 -1.15 31.32
CA ASP A 428 4.41 -2.51 31.80
C ASP A 428 4.38 -3.49 30.62
N LEU A 429 5.53 -4.05 30.28
CA LEU A 429 5.73 -4.92 29.12
C LEU A 429 5.07 -6.31 29.24
N ALA A 430 4.61 -6.68 30.44
CA ALA A 430 3.94 -7.96 30.70
C ALA A 430 2.47 -7.97 30.25
N GLN A 431 1.94 -6.85 29.76
CA GLN A 431 0.59 -6.77 29.23
C GLN A 431 0.38 -7.74 28.06
N ASP A 432 -0.63 -8.59 28.16
CA ASP A 432 -1.12 -9.44 27.08
C ASP A 432 -1.74 -8.61 25.95
N TRP A 433 -1.95 -9.26 24.80
CA TRP A 433 -2.66 -8.64 23.68
C TRP A 433 -4.07 -8.18 24.13
N PRO A 434 -4.41 -6.88 23.99
CA PRO A 434 -5.64 -6.35 24.56
C PRO A 434 -6.89 -6.87 23.85
N LEU A 435 -7.92 -7.23 24.63
CA LEU A 435 -9.24 -7.58 24.11
C LEU A 435 -9.80 -6.41 23.27
N GLY A 436 -10.22 -6.69 22.04
CA GLY A 436 -10.78 -5.69 21.12
C GLY A 436 -9.74 -4.85 20.36
N ALA A 437 -8.44 -5.11 20.51
CA ALA A 437 -7.40 -4.46 19.73
C ALA A 437 -7.43 -4.82 18.22
N ASP A 438 -8.18 -5.87 17.86
CA ASP A 438 -8.37 -6.37 16.50
C ASP A 438 -9.32 -5.53 15.66
N GLY A 439 -9.99 -4.53 16.24
CA GLY A 439 -10.95 -3.70 15.51
C GLY A 439 -10.32 -2.69 14.53
N PRO A 440 -11.15 -1.85 13.87
CA PRO A 440 -10.75 -0.92 12.83
C PRO A 440 -9.57 0.00 13.17
N ARG A 441 -8.69 0.24 12.20
CA ARG A 441 -7.49 1.08 12.34
C ARG A 441 -7.45 2.18 11.29
N GLY A 442 -6.86 3.32 11.66
CA GLY A 442 -6.87 4.52 10.84
C GLY A 442 -8.25 5.17 10.74
N ARG A 443 -8.44 6.02 9.73
CA ARG A 443 -9.71 6.72 9.49
C ARG A 443 -10.83 5.73 9.18
N THR A 444 -11.98 5.90 9.82
CA THR A 444 -13.21 5.11 9.62
C THR A 444 -14.39 5.97 9.16
N SER A 445 -14.15 7.24 8.83
CA SER A 445 -15.17 8.15 8.31
C SER A 445 -15.17 8.22 6.78
N GLY A 446 -16.33 8.53 6.21
CA GLY A 446 -16.48 8.91 4.81
C GLY A 446 -16.14 10.37 4.55
N ASN A 447 -16.30 10.79 3.30
CA ASN A 447 -16.21 12.20 2.90
C ASN A 447 -17.43 12.67 2.10
N ASN A 448 -18.39 11.78 1.79
CA ASN A 448 -19.66 12.00 1.06
C ASN A 448 -19.57 12.74 -0.29
N ARG A 449 -18.40 13.20 -0.69
CA ARG A 449 -18.14 13.92 -1.94
C ARG A 449 -16.73 13.61 -2.42
N VAL A 450 -16.63 13.32 -3.71
CA VAL A 450 -15.37 13.14 -4.42
C VAL A 450 -15.08 14.41 -5.22
N VAL A 451 -13.85 14.91 -5.14
CA VAL A 451 -13.43 16.05 -5.97
C VAL A 451 -12.94 15.50 -7.30
N LEU A 452 -13.51 15.97 -8.40
CA LEU A 452 -13.26 15.49 -9.77
C LEU A 452 -12.88 16.67 -10.68
N PRO A 453 -12.29 16.42 -11.86
CA PRO A 453 -12.15 17.44 -12.90
C PRO A 453 -13.52 18.00 -13.33
N ASP A 454 -13.51 19.23 -13.81
CA ASP A 454 -14.73 19.87 -14.30
C ASP A 454 -15.32 19.09 -15.48
N GLY A 455 -16.62 18.78 -15.40
CA GLY A 455 -17.33 18.02 -16.43
C GLY A 455 -16.95 16.54 -16.52
N TRP A 456 -16.16 16.00 -15.59
CA TRP A 456 -15.73 14.59 -15.62
C TRP A 456 -16.88 13.61 -15.83
N LEU A 457 -18.02 13.85 -15.16
CA LEU A 457 -19.20 12.98 -15.18
C LEU A 457 -20.10 13.17 -16.41
N LYS A 458 -19.82 14.13 -17.32
CA LYS A 458 -20.69 14.42 -18.47
C LYS A 458 -20.76 13.27 -19.48
N ASP A 459 -19.63 12.63 -19.74
CA ASP A 459 -19.53 11.54 -20.71
C ASP A 459 -18.53 10.49 -20.21
N PRO A 460 -18.97 9.25 -19.93
CA PRO A 460 -18.08 8.16 -19.54
C PRO A 460 -17.20 7.61 -20.67
N TYR A 461 -17.47 7.95 -21.93
CA TYR A 461 -16.76 7.45 -23.09
C TYR A 461 -15.78 8.45 -23.71
N ASP A 462 -15.80 9.68 -23.22
CA ASP A 462 -14.88 10.71 -23.65
C ASP A 462 -13.41 10.34 -23.35
N CYS A 463 -12.54 10.58 -24.32
CA CYS A 463 -11.09 10.41 -24.22
C CYS A 463 -10.37 11.69 -23.77
N ALA A 464 -11.09 12.80 -23.50
CA ALA A 464 -10.49 14.07 -23.13
C ALA A 464 -9.51 13.86 -21.97
N GLY A 465 -8.23 14.04 -22.31
CA GLY A 465 -7.12 13.90 -21.40
C GLY A 465 -7.32 14.85 -20.22
N VAL A 466 -6.90 14.40 -19.05
CA VAL A 466 -6.68 15.33 -17.95
C VAL A 466 -5.51 16.22 -18.37
N SER A 467 -5.54 17.52 -18.03
CA SER A 467 -4.45 18.47 -18.36
C SER A 467 -3.08 17.91 -17.95
N GLU A 468 -2.00 18.33 -18.62
CA GLU A 468 -0.63 17.88 -18.30
C GLU A 468 -0.26 18.06 -16.81
N GLU A 469 -0.92 18.99 -16.11
CA GLU A 469 -0.80 19.22 -14.67
C GLU A 469 -1.29 18.05 -13.79
N ALA A 470 -2.07 17.14 -14.35
CA ALA A 470 -2.59 15.95 -13.69
C ALA A 470 -1.52 14.92 -13.32
N GLU A 471 -0.36 15.00 -13.96
CA GLU A 471 0.81 14.16 -13.70
C GLU A 471 1.83 14.83 -12.76
N LEU A 472 1.64 16.11 -12.41
CA LEU A 472 2.57 16.83 -11.54
C LEU A 472 2.55 16.29 -10.10
N ASP A 473 3.76 16.20 -9.56
CA ASP A 473 4.21 15.53 -8.34
C ASP A 473 3.13 15.29 -7.27
N THR A 474 2.63 14.05 -7.22
CA THR A 474 1.68 13.58 -6.20
C THR A 474 2.07 12.18 -5.71
N SER A 475 3.28 12.05 -5.16
CA SER A 475 3.55 10.91 -4.28
C SER A 475 2.53 10.93 -3.12
N GLY A 476 1.97 9.76 -2.81
CA GLY A 476 0.85 9.62 -1.90
C GLY A 476 1.20 9.91 -0.42
N GLY A 477 2.49 10.00 -0.09
CA GLY A 477 3.02 10.31 1.24
C GLY A 477 2.83 11.76 1.68
#